data_AF-A0A0G1D1Q8-F1
#
_entry.id   AF-A0A0G1D1Q8-F1
#
_cell.length_a   1.000
_cell.length_b   1.000
_cell.length_c   1.000
_cell.angle_alpha   90.00
_cell.angle_beta   90.00
_cell.angle_gamma   90.00
#
_symmetry.space_group_name_H-M   'P 1'
#
loop_
_entity.id
_entity.type
_entity.pdbx_description
1 polymer ?
#
loop_
_entity_poly.entity_id
_entity_poly.type
_entity_poly.pdbx_seq_one_letter_code
_entity_poly.pdbx_strand_id
1 'polypeptide(L)' 'MPRLLYVVAGNIVGVVLGLLVGAILLIAMCFTAIKLSAVIGIAILVYVICFIVGILCAFIDPLKVD' A
#
# COMPACT_ATOMS: atom_id res chain seq x y z
N MET A 1 9.76 10.04 -18.44
CA MET A 1 9.24 8.66 -18.26
C MET A 1 9.41 8.05 -16.85
N PRO A 2 10.36 8.45 -15.96
CA PRO A 2 10.56 7.75 -14.67
C PRO A 2 9.46 8.02 -13.62
N ARG A 3 8.83 9.20 -13.63
CA ARG A 3 7.79 9.57 -12.64
C ARG A 3 6.58 8.64 -12.63
N LEU A 4 6.12 8.24 -13.83
CA LEU A 4 5.01 7.29 -13.97
C LEU A 4 5.40 5.90 -13.44
N LEU A 5 6.65 5.48 -13.61
CA LEU A 5 7.16 4.21 -13.07
C LEU A 5 7.12 4.19 -11.54
N TYR A 6 7.46 5.29 -10.86
CA TYR A 6 7.37 5.37 -9.39
C TYR A 6 5.93 5.28 -8.88
N VAL A 7 4.99 5.94 -9.57
CA VAL A 7 3.56 5.86 -9.20
C VAL A 7 3.01 4.45 -9.44
N VAL A 8 3.38 3.82 -10.56
CA VAL A 8 2.99 2.44 -10.86
C VAL A 8 3.61 1.45 -9.87
N ALA A 9 4.89 1.61 -9.52
CA ALA A 9 5.56 0.79 -8.53
C ALA A 9 4.92 0.95 -7.14
N GLY A 10 4.64 2.17 -6.70
CA GLY A 10 3.94 2.44 -5.44
C GLY A 10 2.55 1.83 -5.40
N ASN A 11 1.82 1.88 -6.52
CA ASN A 11 0.52 1.23 -6.66
C ASN A 11 0.63 -0.30 -6.54
N ILE A 12 1.55 -0.94 -7.28
CA ILE A 12 1.76 -2.39 -7.22
C ILE A 12 2.15 -2.83 -5.80
N VAL A 13 3.12 -2.14 -5.19
CA VAL A 13 3.58 -2.43 -3.82
C VAL A 13 2.43 -2.25 -2.82
N GLY A 14 1.64 -1.19 -2.95
CA GLY A 14 0.47 -0.95 -2.11
C GLY A 14 -0.59 -2.04 -2.21
N VAL A 15 -0.89 -2.53 -3.42
CA VAL A 15 -1.83 -3.64 -3.62
C VAL A 15 -1.31 -4.91 -2.99
N VAL A 16 -0.04 -5.26 -3.23
CA VAL A 16 0.57 -6.49 -2.69
C VAL A 16 0.62 -6.46 -1.15
N LEU A 17 1.07 -5.35 -0.55
CA LEU A 17 1.12 -5.19 0.90
C LEU A 17 -0.28 -5.14 1.52
N GLY A 18 -1.23 -4.44 0.91
CA GLY A 18 -2.62 -4.39 1.36
C GLY A 18 -3.28 -5.77 1.35
N LEU A 19 -3.04 -6.59 0.32
CA LEU A 19 -3.52 -7.97 0.23
C LEU A 19 -2.86 -8.88 1.28
N LEU A 20 -1.54 -8.77 1.48
CA LEU A 20 -0.82 -9.55 2.50
C LEU A 20 -1.32 -9.23 3.91
N VAL A 21 -1.36 -7.95 4.27
CA VAL A 21 -1.83 -7.49 5.60
C VAL A 21 -3.29 -7.86 5.79
N GLY A 22 -4.12 -7.64 4.76
CA GLY A 22 -5.53 -8.02 4.77
C GLY A 22 -5.73 -9.51 5.01
N ALA A 23 -4.99 -10.37 4.30
CA ALA A 23 -5.08 -11.83 4.46
C ALA A 23 -4.67 -12.28 5.87
N ILE A 24 -3.57 -11.74 6.42
CA ILE A 24 -3.11 -12.06 7.77
C ILE A 24 -4.17 -11.66 8.81
N LEU A 25 -4.73 -10.46 8.67
CA LEU A 25 -5.78 -9.97 9.57
C LEU A 25 -7.09 -10.76 9.44
N LEU A 26 -7.41 -11.23 8.23
CA LEU A 26 -8.58 -12.08 7.99
C LEU A 26 -8.43 -13.43 8.70
N ILE A 27 -7.23 -14.02 8.68
CA ILE A 27 -6.90 -15.23 9.43
C ILE A 27 -6.94 -14.95 10.94
N ALA A 28 -6.36 -13.84 11.39
CA ALA A 28 -6.33 -13.47 12.81
C ALA A 28 -7.75 -13.23 13.37
N MET A 29 -8.69 -12.76 12.54
CA MET A 29 -10.10 -12.59 12.91
C MET A 29 -10.76 -13.90 13.34
N CYS A 30 -10.34 -15.05 12.80
CA CYS A 30 -10.85 -16.35 13.24
C CYS A 30 -10.48 -16.69 14.70
N PHE A 31 -9.48 -16.02 15.26
CA PHE A 31 -8.95 -16.27 16.61
C PHE A 31 -9.13 -15.07 17.56
N THR A 32 -9.70 -13.95 17.10
CA THR A 32 -9.78 -12.69 17.86
C THR A 32 -11.13 -11.99 17.65
N ALA A 33 -11.44 -10.99 18.50
CA ALA A 33 -12.67 -10.19 18.40
C ALA A 33 -12.62 -9.06 17.34
N ILE A 34 -11.69 -9.13 16.39
CA ILE A 34 -11.55 -8.12 15.35
C ILE A 34 -12.79 -8.15 14.45
N LYS A 35 -13.36 -6.97 14.13
CA LYS A 35 -14.49 -6.89 13.20
C LYS A 35 -13.97 -6.86 11.76
N LEU A 36 -14.71 -7.48 10.83
CA LEU A 36 -14.38 -7.47 9.40
C LEU A 36 -14.15 -6.06 8.84
N SER A 37 -14.91 -5.07 9.33
CA SER A 37 -14.74 -3.67 8.96
C SER A 37 -13.37 -3.09 9.29
N ALA A 38 -12.75 -3.53 10.40
CA ALA A 38 -11.41 -3.09 10.78
C ALA A 38 -10.35 -3.69 9.85
N VAL A 39 -10.51 -4.97 9.45
CA VAL A 39 -9.61 -5.65 8.51
C VAL A 39 -9.58 -4.93 7.16
N ILE A 40 -10.75 -4.63 6.61
CA ILE A 40 -10.88 -3.90 5.34
C ILE A 40 -10.30 -2.49 5.48
N GLY A 41 -10.59 -1.79 6.58
CA GLY A 41 -10.07 -0.45 6.84
C GLY A 41 -8.54 -0.41 6.87
N ILE A 42 -7.90 -1.36 7.55
CA ILE A 42 -6.43 -1.43 7.63
C ILE A 42 -5.82 -1.77 6.26
N ALA A 43 -6.40 -2.69 5.51
CA ALA A 43 -5.91 -3.04 4.17
C ALA A 43 -5.96 -1.83 3.21
N ILE A 44 -7.06 -1.07 3.22
CA ILE A 44 -7.19 0.17 2.44
C ILE A 44 -6.18 1.22 2.91
N LEU A 45 -5.99 1.38 4.23
CA LEU A 45 -5.04 2.33 4.79
C LEU A 45 -3.60 2.03 4.32
N VAL A 46 -3.17 0.78 4.36
CA VAL A 46 -1.84 0.35 3.89
C VAL A 46 -1.67 0.67 2.41
N TYR A 47 -2.67 0.34 1.58
CA TYR A 47 -2.66 0.67 0.15
C TYR A 47 -2.50 2.18 -0.08
N VAL A 48 -3.29 3.01 0.60
CA VAL A 48 -3.26 4.47 0.45
C VAL A 48 -1.90 5.04 0.84
N ILE A 49 -1.31 4.56 1.95
CA ILE A 49 0.02 5.01 2.38
C ILE A 49 1.08 4.69 1.33
N CYS A 50 1.11 3.45 0.81
CA CYS A 50 2.06 3.06 -0.22
C CYS A 50 1.89 3.84 -1.53
N PHE A 51 0.64 4.14 -1.89
CA PHE A 51 0.34 4.95 -3.06
C PHE A 51 0.84 6.40 -2.90
N ILE A 52 0.60 7.02 -1.74
CA ILE A 52 1.11 8.35 -1.42
C ILE A 52 2.64 8.36 -1.43
N VAL A 53 3.30 7.34 -0.87
CA VAL A 53 4.76 7.21 -0.91
C VAL A 53 5.26 7.13 -2.35
N GLY A 54 4.62 6.33 -3.22
CA GLY A 54 4.97 6.27 -4.64
C GLY A 54 4.84 7.61 -5.36
N ILE A 55 3.81 8.38 -5.04
CA ILE A 55 3.62 9.75 -5.54
C ILE A 55 4.74 10.67 -5.01
N LEU A 56 5.00 10.66 -3.71
CA LEU A 56 6.05 11.46 -3.10
C LEU A 56 7.43 11.14 -3.70
N CYS A 57 7.76 9.86 -3.90
CA CYS A 57 8.98 9.44 -4.58
C CYS A 57 9.05 9.97 -6.02
N ALA A 58 7.93 10.01 -6.75
CA ALA A 58 7.89 10.57 -8.10
C ALA A 58 8.16 12.10 -8.14
N PHE A 59 7.92 12.82 -7.04
CA PHE A 59 8.11 14.28 -6.93
C PHE A 59 9.42 14.68 -6.23
N ILE A 60 9.88 13.89 -5.26
CA ILE A 60 11.08 14.15 -4.46
C ILE A 60 12.35 13.67 -5.18
N ASP A 61 12.19 12.90 -6.27
CA ASP A 61 13.26 12.23 -7.02
C ASP A 61 14.59 13.00 -7.00
N PRO A 62 15.56 12.60 -6.14
CA PRO A 62 16.88 13.22 -6.08
C PRO A 62 17.73 12.84 -7.30
N LEU A 63 17.29 11.81 -8.04
CA LEU A 63 17.84 11.42 -9.33
C LEU A 63 17.19 12.28 -10.41
N LYS A 64 17.56 13.57 -10.47
CA LYS A 64 17.63 14.26 -11.77
C LYS A 64 18.72 13.59 -12.59
N VAL A 65 18.49 12.35 -13.03
CA VAL A 65 19.22 11.80 -14.16
C VAL A 65 18.47 12.35 -15.36
N ASP A 66 18.97 13.49 -15.85
CA ASP A 66 18.74 13.90 -17.23
C ASP A 66 19.09 12.74 -18.18
#